data_AF-A0A2M8F787-F1
#
_entry.id   AF-A0A2M8F787-F1
#
_cell.length_a   1.000
_cell.length_b   1.000
_cell.length_c   1.000
_cell.angle_alpha   90.00
_cell.angle_beta   90.00
_cell.angle_gamma   90.00
#
_symmetry.space_group_name_H-M   'P 1'
#
loop_
_entity.id
_entity.type
_entity.pdbx_description
1 polymer ?
#
loop_
_entity_poly.entity_id
_entity_poly.type
_entity_poly.pdbx_seq_one_letter_code
_entity_poly.pdbx_strand_id
1 'polypeptide(L)'
;MPTVNDLLLQYDKLMRDIDGKVERVYASAPDIPCGNKCYDCCEQLFPITFIEAWALSNGIETLPRALRRERKRAAEEQRAKILERSPEALQKTSVERTAALRTHAEFARLLHGITASCPALDPNRAEGSCTVYEFRNHDCRTMGASFDMGQREVVGCFRFNNLKHIIPNLMSFNYRYDEKQELDQALIAAATDNAFPPIIYLGTMCTPFLTEFKTTDWTTFFQEKGVPRKNTLSEEESQNYWVVIDA
;
A
#
# COMPACT_ATOMS: atom_id res chain seq x y z
N MET A 1 -24.26 8.86 4.10
CA MET A 1 -22.79 8.64 4.13
C MET A 1 -22.42 7.85 2.88
N PRO A 2 -21.24 8.08 2.27
CA PRO A 2 -20.78 7.27 1.14
C PRO A 2 -20.74 5.79 1.50
N THR A 3 -21.11 4.91 0.57
CA THR A 3 -20.94 3.47 0.75
C THR A 3 -19.48 3.05 0.51
N VAL A 4 -19.12 1.84 0.94
CA VAL A 4 -17.82 1.22 0.61
C VAL A 4 -17.53 1.27 -0.89
N ASN A 5 -18.54 0.98 -1.73
CA ASN A 5 -18.39 1.00 -3.18
C ASN A 5 -18.16 2.41 -3.73
N ASP A 6 -18.87 3.42 -3.20
CA ASP A 6 -18.69 4.82 -3.63
C ASP A 6 -17.27 5.32 -3.34
N LEU A 7 -16.69 4.91 -2.22
CA LEU A 7 -15.32 5.27 -1.82
C LEU A 7 -14.27 4.56 -2.67
N LEU A 8 -14.48 3.29 -2.99
CA LEU A 8 -13.61 2.54 -3.90
C LEU A 8 -13.61 3.13 -5.32
N LEU A 9 -14.77 3.61 -5.81
CA LEU A 9 -14.86 4.30 -7.10
C LEU A 9 -14.13 5.66 -7.08
N GLN A 10 -14.21 6.39 -5.98
CA GLN A 10 -13.45 7.63 -5.80
C GLN A 10 -11.95 7.36 -5.75
N TYR A 11 -11.53 6.28 -5.09
CA TYR A 11 -10.13 5.85 -5.06
C TYR A 11 -9.62 5.40 -6.43
N ASP A 12 -10.41 4.64 -7.21
CA ASP A 12 -10.05 4.29 -8.59
C ASP A 12 -9.87 5.55 -9.45
N LYS A 13 -10.78 6.51 -9.35
CA LYS A 13 -10.61 7.82 -10.00
C LYS A 13 -9.33 8.52 -9.53
N LEU A 14 -9.05 8.48 -8.22
CA LEU A 14 -7.84 9.07 -7.65
C LEU A 14 -6.58 8.45 -8.28
N MET A 15 -6.55 7.12 -8.42
CA MET A 15 -5.44 6.39 -9.02
C MET A 15 -5.26 6.70 -10.50
N ARG A 16 -6.35 6.80 -11.27
CA ARG A 16 -6.29 7.15 -12.70
C ARG A 16 -5.73 8.54 -12.98
N ASP A 17 -6.07 9.54 -12.17
CA ASP A 17 -5.47 10.86 -12.33
C ASP A 17 -3.96 10.85 -12.03
N ILE A 18 -3.55 10.03 -11.04
CA ILE A 18 -2.12 9.83 -10.71
C ILE A 18 -1.42 9.16 -11.89
N ASP A 19 -2.01 8.11 -12.46
CA ASP A 19 -1.50 7.45 -13.67
C ASP A 19 -1.30 8.48 -14.80
N GLY A 20 -2.31 9.32 -15.08
CA GLY A 20 -2.18 10.37 -16.09
C GLY A 20 -1.06 11.39 -15.80
N LYS A 21 -0.76 11.68 -14.52
CA LYS A 21 0.38 12.53 -14.16
C LYS A 21 1.72 11.79 -14.32
N VAL A 22 1.79 10.51 -13.95
CA VAL A 22 2.96 9.64 -14.14
C VAL A 22 3.30 9.49 -15.63
N GLU A 23 2.30 9.27 -16.47
CA GLU A 23 2.47 9.21 -17.94
C GLU A 23 3.10 10.49 -18.49
N ARG A 24 2.69 11.67 -18.01
CA ARG A 24 3.31 12.95 -18.40
C ARG A 24 4.78 13.07 -17.96
N VAL A 25 5.13 12.49 -16.80
CA VAL A 25 6.54 12.44 -16.35
C VAL A 25 7.36 11.57 -17.31
N TYR A 26 6.91 10.34 -17.58
CA TYR A 26 7.60 9.41 -18.46
C TYR A 26 7.70 9.94 -19.90
N ALA A 27 6.67 10.61 -20.42
CA ALA A 27 6.72 11.25 -21.72
C ALA A 27 7.78 12.37 -21.79
N SER A 28 8.06 13.06 -20.68
CA SER A 28 9.08 14.11 -20.60
C SER A 28 10.48 13.61 -20.22
N ALA A 29 10.62 12.33 -19.86
CA ALA A 29 11.88 11.69 -19.49
C ALA A 29 11.88 10.22 -19.93
N PRO A 30 12.05 9.96 -21.25
CA PRO A 30 12.00 8.61 -21.82
C PRO A 30 13.12 7.69 -21.33
N ASP A 31 14.19 8.24 -20.75
CA ASP A 31 15.30 7.49 -20.16
C ASP A 31 14.93 6.85 -18.81
N ILE A 32 13.74 7.12 -18.27
CA ILE A 32 13.23 6.45 -17.07
C ILE A 32 12.87 5.00 -17.43
N PRO A 33 13.54 3.98 -16.84
CA PRO A 33 13.27 2.57 -17.16
C PRO A 33 12.00 2.03 -16.49
N CYS A 34 11.29 2.83 -15.69
CA CYS A 34 10.11 2.39 -14.96
C CYS A 34 8.88 2.31 -15.87
N GLY A 35 8.03 1.29 -15.65
CA GLY A 35 6.83 1.00 -16.45
C GLY A 35 6.37 -0.43 -16.24
N ASN A 36 5.41 -0.91 -17.04
CA ASN A 36 4.82 -2.26 -16.91
C ASN A 36 5.85 -3.40 -16.99
N LYS A 37 7.04 -3.12 -17.53
CA LYS A 37 8.12 -4.10 -17.70
C LYS A 37 9.19 -4.07 -16.61
N CYS A 38 9.11 -3.13 -15.67
CA CYS A 38 10.07 -2.97 -14.58
C CYS A 38 9.48 -3.54 -13.28
N TYR A 39 10.25 -4.39 -12.59
CA TYR A 39 9.81 -5.08 -11.37
C TYR A 39 10.82 -4.97 -10.21
N ASP A 40 11.80 -4.07 -10.32
CA ASP A 40 12.88 -3.95 -9.33
C ASP A 40 12.38 -3.61 -7.93
N CYS A 41 11.33 -2.81 -7.83
CA CYS A 41 10.69 -2.50 -6.55
C CYS A 41 9.79 -3.64 -6.04
N CYS A 42 9.42 -4.60 -6.89
CA CYS A 42 8.58 -5.73 -6.50
C CYS A 42 9.33 -6.76 -5.63
N GLU A 43 10.62 -6.58 -5.36
CA GLU A 43 11.38 -7.40 -4.40
C GLU A 43 11.45 -6.77 -2.99
N GLN A 44 10.88 -5.57 -2.84
CA GLN A 44 10.84 -4.82 -1.59
C GLN A 44 9.45 -4.91 -0.95
N LEU A 45 9.42 -4.77 0.38
CA LEU A 45 8.18 -4.63 1.12
C LEU A 45 7.87 -3.16 1.35
N PHE A 46 6.61 -2.81 1.18
CA PHE A 46 6.05 -1.51 1.53
C PHE A 46 4.69 -1.75 2.20
N PRO A 47 4.30 -0.85 3.13
CA PRO A 47 2.99 -0.94 3.75
C PRO A 47 1.91 -0.49 2.76
N ILE A 48 0.72 -1.05 2.90
CA ILE A 48 -0.47 -0.63 2.16
C ILE A 48 -1.58 -0.23 3.12
N THR A 49 -2.34 0.79 2.73
CA THR A 49 -3.50 1.26 3.50
C THR A 49 -4.70 0.32 3.32
N PHE A 50 -5.76 0.54 4.09
CA PHE A 50 -6.97 -0.29 4.05
C PHE A 50 -7.67 -0.26 2.67
N ILE A 51 -7.82 0.93 2.08
CA ILE A 51 -8.43 1.12 0.76
C ILE A 51 -7.58 0.54 -0.36
N GLU A 52 -6.25 0.64 -0.25
CA GLU A 52 -5.31 0.02 -1.18
C GLU A 52 -5.45 -1.51 -1.15
N ALA A 53 -5.48 -2.09 0.04
CA ALA A 53 -5.66 -3.53 0.20
C ALA A 53 -7.03 -4.00 -0.33
N TRP A 54 -8.11 -3.25 -0.08
CA TRP A 54 -9.42 -3.58 -0.62
C TRP A 54 -9.44 -3.49 -2.15
N ALA A 55 -8.90 -2.42 -2.74
CA ALA A 55 -8.81 -2.25 -4.19
C ALA A 55 -7.99 -3.37 -4.84
N LEU A 56 -6.85 -3.76 -4.23
CA LEU A 56 -6.05 -4.90 -4.66
C LEU A 56 -6.85 -6.21 -4.59
N SER A 57 -7.59 -6.44 -3.51
CA SER A 57 -8.46 -7.61 -3.34
C SER A 57 -9.50 -7.72 -4.48
N ASN A 58 -10.13 -6.60 -4.86
CA ASN A 58 -11.02 -6.54 -6.02
C ASN A 58 -10.30 -6.92 -7.33
N GLY A 59 -9.06 -6.45 -7.52
CA GLY A 59 -8.25 -6.81 -8.68
C GLY A 59 -7.92 -8.31 -8.73
N ILE A 60 -7.57 -8.91 -7.60
CA ILE A 60 -7.28 -10.34 -7.45
C ILE A 60 -8.52 -11.18 -7.80
N GLU A 61 -9.72 -10.72 -7.45
CA GLU A 61 -10.97 -11.38 -7.80
C GLU A 61 -11.25 -11.41 -9.31
N THR A 62 -10.62 -10.55 -10.11
CA THR A 62 -10.76 -10.57 -11.58
C THR A 62 -9.86 -11.63 -12.24
N LEU A 63 -8.86 -12.15 -11.52
CA LEU A 63 -7.91 -13.11 -12.07
C LEU A 63 -8.56 -14.48 -12.36
N PRO A 64 -8.11 -15.19 -13.42
CA PRO A 64 -8.47 -16.59 -13.63
C PRO A 64 -8.22 -17.43 -12.38
N ARG A 65 -9.12 -18.38 -12.08
CA ARG A 65 -9.06 -19.19 -10.84
C ARG A 65 -7.70 -19.86 -10.62
N ALA A 66 -7.08 -20.39 -11.68
CA ALA A 66 -5.77 -21.03 -11.60
C ALA A 66 -4.69 -20.03 -11.17
N LEU A 67 -4.63 -18.87 -11.82
CA LEU A 67 -3.69 -17.81 -11.50
C LEU A 67 -3.92 -17.28 -10.09
N ARG A 68 -5.17 -17.00 -9.70
CA ARG A 68 -5.52 -16.54 -8.35
C ARG A 68 -5.00 -17.46 -7.25
N ARG A 69 -5.17 -18.78 -7.41
CA ARG A 69 -4.63 -19.78 -6.47
C ARG A 69 -3.11 -19.74 -6.39
N GLU A 70 -2.46 -19.55 -7.52
CA GLU A 70 -1.01 -19.45 -7.58
C GLU A 70 -0.50 -18.19 -6.87
N ARG A 71 -1.14 -17.04 -7.11
CA ARG A 71 -0.78 -15.78 -6.44
C ARG A 71 -1.05 -15.84 -4.93
N LYS A 72 -2.11 -16.53 -4.50
CA LYS A 72 -2.37 -16.80 -3.08
C LYS A 72 -1.23 -17.59 -2.43
N ARG A 73 -0.69 -18.61 -3.10
CA ARG A 73 0.49 -19.34 -2.61
C ARG A 73 1.72 -18.43 -2.49
N ALA A 74 1.96 -17.57 -3.49
CA ALA A 74 3.03 -16.58 -3.41
C ALA A 74 2.86 -15.62 -2.23
N ALA A 75 1.61 -15.25 -1.88
CA ALA A 75 1.32 -14.44 -0.70
C ALA A 75 1.57 -15.19 0.61
N GLU A 76 1.20 -16.48 0.69
CA GLU A 76 1.54 -17.34 1.84
C GLU A 76 3.05 -17.46 2.03
N GLU A 77 3.81 -17.60 0.94
CA GLU A 77 5.28 -17.64 0.96
C GLU A 77 5.89 -16.29 1.40
N GLN A 78 5.37 -15.17 0.89
CA GLN A 78 5.81 -13.83 1.32
C GLN A 78 5.54 -13.63 2.81
N ARG A 79 4.33 -13.95 3.27
CA ARG A 79 3.93 -13.91 4.68
C ARG A 79 4.89 -14.72 5.56
N ALA A 80 5.20 -15.95 5.17
CA ALA A 80 6.13 -16.81 5.91
C ALA A 80 7.52 -16.17 6.04
N LYS A 81 8.04 -15.56 4.96
CA LYS A 81 9.34 -14.84 5.00
C LYS A 81 9.31 -13.60 5.89
N ILE A 82 8.21 -12.86 5.88
CA ILE A 82 8.03 -11.69 6.78
C ILE A 82 8.04 -12.16 8.24
N LEU A 83 7.27 -13.20 8.54
CA LEU A 83 7.18 -13.83 9.85
C LEU A 83 8.52 -14.35 10.38
N GLU A 84 9.30 -14.99 9.51
CA GLU A 84 10.63 -15.51 9.86
C GLU A 84 11.61 -14.37 10.22
N ARG A 85 11.61 -13.29 9.43
CA ARG A 85 12.59 -12.20 9.56
C ARG A 85 12.20 -11.13 10.57
N SER A 86 10.90 -10.95 10.79
CA SER A 86 10.39 -9.97 11.73
C SER A 86 9.13 -10.50 12.42
N PRO A 87 9.27 -11.51 13.31
CA PRO A 87 8.14 -12.01 14.10
C PRO A 87 7.49 -10.89 14.95
N GLU A 88 8.29 -9.89 15.32
CA GLU A 88 7.87 -8.69 16.04
C GLU A 88 7.06 -7.68 15.20
N ALA A 89 7.16 -7.71 13.87
CA ALA A 89 6.32 -6.89 12.99
C ALA A 89 4.84 -7.27 13.10
N LEU A 90 4.53 -8.52 13.50
CA LEU A 90 3.16 -8.98 13.74
C LEU A 90 2.71 -8.88 15.20
N GLN A 91 3.64 -8.87 16.15
CA GLN A 91 3.31 -8.87 17.59
C GLN A 91 3.03 -7.47 18.13
N LYS A 92 3.46 -6.40 17.44
CA LYS A 92 3.31 -5.02 17.91
C LYS A 92 2.05 -4.36 17.36
N THR A 93 0.89 -4.95 17.66
CA THR A 93 -0.33 -4.16 17.85
C THR A 93 -0.32 -3.62 19.28
N SER A 94 0.57 -2.68 19.59
CA SER A 94 0.54 -2.03 20.89
C SER A 94 0.45 -0.52 20.74
N VAL A 95 -0.59 -0.01 21.40
CA VAL A 95 -0.86 1.38 21.80
C VAL A 95 0.43 2.14 22.21
N GLU A 96 1.47 1.43 22.66
CA GLU A 96 2.74 2.02 23.11
C GLU A 96 3.60 2.62 21.98
N ARG A 97 3.27 2.37 20.70
CA ARG A 97 3.99 2.97 19.54
C ARG A 97 3.14 3.90 18.68
N THR A 98 1.89 4.17 19.01
CA THR A 98 1.03 5.08 18.23
C THR A 98 1.51 6.54 18.29
N ALA A 99 2.32 6.92 19.28
CA ALA A 99 3.01 8.21 19.31
C ALA A 99 4.35 8.23 18.54
N ALA A 100 4.97 7.07 18.28
CA ALA A 100 6.35 6.94 17.80
C ALA A 100 6.52 6.29 16.41
N LEU A 101 5.43 5.85 15.76
CA LEU A 101 5.43 5.36 14.38
C LEU A 101 4.51 6.22 13.51
N ARG A 102 4.68 7.55 13.59
CA ARG A 102 3.83 8.55 12.95
C ARG A 102 4.05 8.69 11.46
N THR A 103 5.05 8.03 10.87
CA THR A 103 5.46 8.27 9.49
C THR A 103 5.65 6.99 8.67
N HIS A 104 5.35 7.09 7.36
CA HIS A 104 5.70 6.07 6.36
C HIS A 104 7.18 5.66 6.46
N ALA A 105 8.08 6.59 6.81
CA ALA A 105 9.51 6.34 6.96
C ALA A 105 9.86 5.38 8.11
N GLU A 106 9.14 5.43 9.23
CA GLU A 106 9.38 4.52 10.37
C GLU A 106 8.92 3.09 10.07
N PHE A 107 7.81 2.94 9.34
CA PHE A 107 7.36 1.64 8.82
C PHE A 107 8.26 1.10 7.71
N ALA A 108 8.67 1.96 6.79
CA ALA A 108 9.65 1.58 5.77
C ALA A 108 10.93 1.05 6.42
N ARG A 109 11.40 1.63 7.54
CA ARG A 109 12.54 1.13 8.32
C ARG A 109 12.30 -0.25 8.94
N LEU A 110 11.10 -0.54 9.44
CA LEU A 110 10.75 -1.86 10.00
C LEU A 110 10.83 -2.95 8.92
N LEU A 111 10.40 -2.63 7.70
CA LEU A 111 10.38 -3.56 6.57
C LEU A 111 11.70 -3.54 5.78
N HIS A 112 12.57 -2.57 6.03
CA HIS A 112 13.83 -2.38 5.31
C HIS A 112 14.76 -3.58 5.53
N GLY A 113 15.28 -4.14 4.42
CA GLY A 113 16.16 -5.32 4.44
C GLY A 113 15.41 -6.66 4.39
N ILE A 114 14.08 -6.67 4.54
CA ILE A 114 13.26 -7.86 4.29
C ILE A 114 12.97 -7.93 2.78
N THR A 115 13.76 -8.72 2.08
CA THR A 115 13.51 -9.04 0.66
C THR A 115 12.51 -10.19 0.52
N ALA A 116 11.36 -9.92 -0.09
CA ALA A 116 10.37 -10.93 -0.42
C ALA A 116 9.56 -10.51 -1.65
N SER A 117 9.62 -11.31 -2.71
CA SER A 117 8.95 -11.02 -3.98
C SER A 117 7.46 -10.75 -3.78
N CYS A 118 6.96 -9.71 -4.43
CA CYS A 118 5.57 -9.30 -4.41
C CYS A 118 4.68 -10.46 -4.92
N PRO A 119 3.59 -10.80 -4.23
CA PRO A 119 2.72 -11.89 -4.63
C PRO A 119 2.06 -11.66 -5.99
N ALA A 120 1.90 -10.38 -6.37
CA ALA A 120 1.34 -9.97 -7.65
C ALA A 120 2.29 -10.20 -8.84
N LEU A 121 3.59 -10.42 -8.62
CA LEU A 121 4.60 -10.47 -9.68
C LEU A 121 4.50 -11.76 -10.51
N ASP A 122 4.35 -11.66 -11.82
CA ASP A 122 4.31 -12.83 -12.73
C ASP A 122 5.52 -13.76 -12.52
N PRO A 123 5.30 -15.08 -12.33
CA PRO A 123 6.34 -16.04 -12.01
C PRO A 123 7.34 -16.26 -13.14
N ASN A 124 6.91 -16.12 -14.39
CA ASN A 124 7.76 -16.30 -15.55
C ASN A 124 8.73 -15.13 -15.68
N ARG A 125 8.45 -14.00 -15.02
CA ARG A 125 9.21 -12.74 -15.09
C ARG A 125 9.55 -12.31 -16.51
N ALA A 126 8.88 -12.90 -17.51
CA ALA A 126 9.28 -12.82 -18.90
C ALA A 126 9.22 -11.38 -19.39
N GLU A 127 8.43 -10.54 -18.71
CA GLU A 127 8.48 -9.09 -18.81
C GLU A 127 8.14 -8.37 -17.48
N GLY A 128 8.26 -8.99 -16.30
CA GLY A 128 7.98 -8.27 -15.04
C GLY A 128 6.55 -7.77 -14.81
N SER A 129 5.54 -8.39 -15.44
CA SER A 129 4.15 -7.92 -15.36
C SER A 129 3.52 -8.19 -14.00
N CYS A 130 3.05 -7.13 -13.33
CA CYS A 130 2.15 -7.27 -12.21
C CYS A 130 0.82 -7.87 -12.70
N THR A 131 0.40 -9.00 -12.12
CA THR A 131 -0.86 -9.66 -12.48
C THR A 131 -2.09 -8.82 -12.16
N VAL A 132 -1.96 -7.81 -11.29
CA VAL A 132 -3.00 -6.85 -10.93
C VAL A 132 -2.55 -5.41 -11.21
N TYR A 133 -1.85 -5.18 -12.32
CA TYR A 133 -1.21 -3.89 -12.64
C TYR A 133 -2.15 -2.68 -12.50
N GLU A 134 -3.37 -2.77 -13.02
CA GLU A 134 -4.37 -1.70 -12.93
C GLU A 134 -4.80 -1.39 -11.49
N PHE A 135 -4.64 -2.34 -10.57
CA PHE A 135 -5.03 -2.22 -9.16
C PHE A 135 -3.84 -1.97 -8.23
N ARG A 136 -2.66 -1.65 -8.77
CA ARG A 136 -1.45 -1.34 -7.97
C ARG A 136 -1.77 -0.30 -6.88
N ASN A 137 -0.97 -0.19 -5.82
CA ASN A 137 -1.22 0.85 -4.81
C ASN A 137 -0.62 2.20 -5.23
N HIS A 138 -0.78 3.24 -4.40
CA HIS A 138 -0.24 4.57 -4.68
C HIS A 138 1.29 4.54 -4.87
N ASP A 139 2.02 3.90 -3.95
CA ASP A 139 3.48 3.88 -4.00
C ASP A 139 4.00 3.17 -5.26
N CYS A 140 3.35 2.07 -5.68
CA CYS A 140 3.67 1.42 -6.96
C CYS A 140 3.43 2.30 -8.19
N ARG A 141 2.57 3.33 -8.11
CA ARG A 141 2.36 4.31 -9.19
C ARG A 141 3.44 5.37 -9.21
N THR A 142 3.76 5.91 -8.03
CA THR A 142 4.55 7.12 -7.91
C THR A 142 6.06 6.87 -7.85
N MET A 143 6.50 5.74 -7.28
CA MET A 143 7.92 5.44 -7.02
C MET A 143 8.85 5.60 -8.22
N GLY A 144 8.37 5.31 -9.44
CA GLY A 144 9.14 5.48 -10.68
C GLY A 144 9.21 6.90 -11.23
N ALA A 145 8.35 7.79 -10.73
CA ALA A 145 8.10 9.13 -11.26
C ALA A 145 8.21 10.23 -10.19
N SER A 146 8.65 9.89 -8.97
CA SER A 146 8.71 10.77 -7.81
C SER A 146 10.12 11.17 -7.38
N PHE A 147 10.26 12.29 -6.66
CA PHE A 147 11.53 12.83 -6.15
C PHE A 147 11.45 13.26 -4.68
N ASP A 148 12.61 13.39 -4.03
CA ASP A 148 12.74 14.05 -2.73
C ASP A 148 12.61 15.57 -2.89
N MET A 149 11.64 16.17 -2.22
CA MET A 149 11.41 17.62 -2.20
C MET A 149 12.63 18.43 -1.71
N GLY A 150 13.50 17.84 -0.88
CA GLY A 150 14.69 18.52 -0.33
C GLY A 150 15.90 18.53 -1.25
N GLN A 151 16.07 17.51 -2.11
CA GLN A 151 17.29 17.32 -2.90
C GLN A 151 17.08 17.32 -4.43
N ARG A 152 15.83 17.29 -4.92
CA ARG A 152 15.50 17.16 -6.35
C ARG A 152 16.12 15.92 -7.01
N GLU A 153 16.42 14.90 -6.21
CA GLU A 153 16.86 13.58 -6.66
C GLU A 153 15.66 12.64 -6.76
N VAL A 154 15.63 11.79 -7.78
CA VAL A 154 14.58 10.76 -7.93
C VAL A 154 14.71 9.78 -6.78
N VAL A 155 13.65 9.64 -5.99
CA VAL A 155 13.61 8.72 -4.83
C VAL A 155 12.81 7.50 -5.19
N GLY A 156 13.32 6.34 -4.78
CA GLY A 156 12.53 5.11 -4.73
C GLY A 156 13.01 4.00 -5.64
N CYS A 157 13.98 4.23 -6.54
CA CYS A 157 14.61 3.14 -7.27
C CYS A 157 16.10 3.38 -7.51
N PHE A 158 16.90 2.35 -7.18
CA PHE A 158 18.36 2.38 -7.29
C PHE A 158 18.86 2.57 -8.73
N ARG A 159 18.04 2.27 -9.74
CA ARG A 159 18.37 2.57 -11.15
C ARG A 159 18.44 4.08 -11.42
N PHE A 160 17.84 4.90 -10.56
CA PHE A 160 17.84 6.35 -10.70
C PHE A 160 18.98 7.05 -9.96
N ASN A 161 19.77 6.34 -9.14
CA ASN A 161 20.91 6.92 -8.40
C ASN A 161 21.98 7.57 -9.31
N ASN A 162 21.87 7.40 -10.64
CA ASN A 162 22.77 8.00 -11.63
C ASN A 162 22.08 9.04 -12.55
N LEU A 163 20.80 9.39 -12.35
CA LEU A 163 20.14 10.41 -13.16
C LEU A 163 20.58 11.82 -12.70
N LYS A 164 21.46 12.45 -13.48
CA LYS A 164 22.03 13.78 -13.21
C LYS A 164 21.24 14.96 -13.80
N HIS A 165 20.06 14.71 -14.35
CA HIS A 165 19.28 15.72 -15.05
C HIS A 165 17.98 16.04 -14.31
N ILE A 166 17.61 17.33 -14.28
CA ILE A 166 16.31 17.77 -13.77
C ILE A 166 15.24 17.19 -14.68
N ILE A 167 14.47 16.21 -14.20
CA ILE A 167 13.33 15.68 -14.93
C ILE A 167 12.18 16.70 -14.83
N PRO A 168 11.66 17.22 -15.96
CA PRO A 168 10.49 18.08 -15.95
C PRO A 168 9.28 17.35 -15.37
N ASN A 169 8.35 18.08 -14.80
CA ASN A 169 7.05 17.57 -14.34
C ASN A 169 7.06 16.52 -13.22
N LEU A 170 8.23 16.21 -12.64
CA LEU A 170 8.33 15.31 -11.50
C LEU A 170 7.27 15.63 -10.42
N MET A 171 6.79 14.58 -9.77
CA MET A 171 5.81 14.69 -8.69
C MET A 171 6.47 14.43 -7.33
N SER A 172 5.99 15.09 -6.28
CA SER A 172 6.39 14.71 -4.92
C SER A 172 6.06 13.24 -4.68
N PHE A 173 6.89 12.53 -3.91
CA PHE A 173 6.56 11.17 -3.46
C PHE A 173 5.18 11.11 -2.78
N ASN A 174 4.81 12.16 -2.04
CA ASN A 174 3.51 12.28 -1.38
C ASN A 174 2.42 12.92 -2.27
N TYR A 175 2.59 12.91 -3.60
CA TYR A 175 1.61 13.49 -4.51
C TYR A 175 0.23 12.86 -4.30
N ARG A 176 -0.73 13.66 -3.83
CA ARG A 176 -2.10 13.23 -3.51
C ARG A 176 -2.23 12.19 -2.40
N TYR A 177 -1.26 12.18 -1.49
CA TYR A 177 -1.29 11.28 -0.34
C TYR A 177 -2.39 11.67 0.66
N ASP A 178 -2.65 12.96 0.86
CA ASP A 178 -3.69 13.43 1.78
C ASP A 178 -5.08 13.00 1.31
N GLU A 179 -5.41 13.19 0.02
CA GLU A 179 -6.68 12.73 -0.54
C GLU A 179 -6.84 11.20 -0.46
N LYS A 180 -5.73 10.44 -0.61
CA LYS A 180 -5.72 8.99 -0.39
C LYS A 180 -6.08 8.66 1.05
N GLN A 181 -5.46 9.33 2.02
CA GLN A 181 -5.69 9.11 3.45
C GLN A 181 -7.12 9.46 3.85
N GLU A 182 -7.69 10.54 3.33
CA GLU A 182 -9.10 10.90 3.57
C GLU A 182 -10.06 9.81 3.09
N LEU A 183 -9.84 9.26 1.88
CA LEU A 183 -10.63 8.15 1.36
C LEU A 183 -10.45 6.87 2.18
N ASP A 184 -9.23 6.58 2.63
CA ASP A 184 -8.92 5.44 3.49
C ASP A 184 -9.69 5.49 4.81
N GLN A 185 -9.65 6.64 5.49
CA GLN A 185 -10.38 6.83 6.75
C GLN A 185 -11.89 6.77 6.56
N ALA A 186 -12.41 7.36 5.47
CA ALA A 186 -13.83 7.24 5.14
C ALA A 186 -14.25 5.79 4.88
N LEU A 187 -13.38 4.98 4.25
CA LEU A 187 -13.65 3.57 3.96
C LEU A 187 -13.69 2.74 5.24
N ILE A 188 -12.73 2.94 6.15
CA ILE A 188 -12.71 2.29 7.46
C ILE A 188 -13.99 2.64 8.21
N ALA A 189 -14.38 3.91 8.24
CA ALA A 189 -15.61 4.35 8.90
C ALA A 189 -16.85 3.70 8.27
N ALA A 190 -16.94 3.63 6.94
CA ALA A 190 -18.05 2.96 6.27
C ALA A 190 -18.10 1.44 6.53
N ALA A 191 -16.94 0.78 6.59
CA ALA A 191 -16.84 -0.67 6.79
C ALA A 191 -17.05 -1.10 8.26
N THR A 192 -16.91 -0.17 9.21
CA THR A 192 -16.96 -0.44 10.66
C THR A 192 -18.01 0.37 11.42
N ASP A 193 -18.87 1.09 10.70
CA ASP A 193 -19.82 2.05 11.27
C ASP A 193 -19.16 3.09 12.20
N ASN A 194 -18.03 3.63 11.75
CA ASN A 194 -17.24 4.66 12.43
C ASN A 194 -16.78 4.27 13.85
N ALA A 195 -16.64 2.96 14.11
CA ALA A 195 -16.31 2.43 15.42
C ALA A 195 -14.85 2.67 15.84
N PHE A 196 -13.94 2.97 14.91
CA PHE A 196 -12.50 3.03 15.16
C PHE A 196 -11.88 4.41 14.89
N PRO A 197 -10.77 4.73 15.58
CA PRO A 197 -9.91 5.87 15.23
C PRO A 197 -9.24 5.67 13.87
N PRO A 198 -8.54 6.68 13.34
CA PRO A 198 -7.85 6.55 12.07
C PRO A 198 -6.83 5.41 12.03
N ILE A 199 -6.83 4.61 10.97
CA ILE A 199 -5.86 3.51 10.75
C ILE A 199 -5.09 3.84 9.46
N ILE A 200 -3.76 3.88 9.50
CA ILE A 200 -2.95 4.25 8.32
C ILE A 200 -2.67 3.04 7.44
N TYR A 201 -2.32 1.90 8.06
CA TYR A 201 -1.89 0.71 7.33
C TYR A 201 -2.59 -0.53 7.85
N LEU A 202 -2.89 -1.43 6.92
CA LEU A 202 -3.47 -2.74 7.20
C LEU A 202 -2.41 -3.87 7.17
N GLY A 203 -1.39 -3.72 6.33
CA GLY A 203 -0.36 -4.75 6.17
C GLY A 203 0.55 -4.51 4.99
N THR A 204 0.97 -5.60 4.36
CA THR A 204 1.83 -5.58 3.16
C THR A 204 1.08 -6.19 1.97
N MET A 205 1.75 -6.33 0.83
CA MET A 205 1.14 -6.85 -0.40
C MET A 205 0.57 -8.27 -0.28
N CYS A 206 0.88 -9.07 0.75
CA CYS A 206 0.25 -10.38 0.96
C CYS A 206 -1.19 -10.29 1.48
N THR A 207 -1.51 -9.29 2.31
CA THR A 207 -2.84 -9.12 2.94
C THR A 207 -4.02 -9.22 1.95
N PRO A 208 -4.04 -8.51 0.81
CA PRO A 208 -5.17 -8.57 -0.14
C PRO A 208 -5.38 -9.94 -0.80
N PHE A 209 -4.37 -10.81 -0.80
CA PHE A 209 -4.46 -12.17 -1.36
C PHE A 209 -4.94 -13.20 -0.32
N LEU A 210 -4.80 -12.89 0.96
CA LEU A 210 -5.06 -13.80 2.07
C LEU A 210 -6.37 -13.51 2.80
N THR A 211 -6.96 -12.32 2.57
CA THR A 211 -8.15 -11.84 3.28
C THR A 211 -9.32 -11.63 2.31
N GLU A 212 -10.53 -12.05 2.72
CA GLU A 212 -11.77 -11.92 1.95
C GLU A 212 -12.51 -10.63 2.30
N PHE A 213 -12.09 -9.50 1.72
CA PHE A 213 -12.46 -8.16 2.20
C PHE A 213 -13.96 -7.87 2.26
N LYS A 214 -14.74 -8.41 1.33
CA LYS A 214 -16.19 -8.17 1.22
C LYS A 214 -17.00 -8.87 2.31
N THR A 215 -16.46 -9.93 2.89
CA THR A 215 -17.17 -10.78 3.87
C THR A 215 -16.56 -10.74 5.26
N THR A 216 -15.34 -10.20 5.40
CA THR A 216 -14.71 -9.97 6.70
C THR A 216 -15.56 -9.00 7.54
N ASP A 217 -15.86 -9.40 8.77
CA ASP A 217 -16.33 -8.46 9.80
C ASP A 217 -15.13 -7.63 10.28
N TRP A 218 -14.97 -6.46 9.67
CA TRP A 218 -13.88 -5.54 9.97
C TRP A 218 -13.94 -4.99 11.40
N THR A 219 -15.13 -4.94 11.99
CA THR A 219 -15.26 -4.51 13.40
C THR A 219 -14.63 -5.54 14.32
N THR A 220 -15.00 -6.81 14.15
CA THR A 220 -14.42 -7.90 14.93
C THR A 220 -12.92 -8.01 14.67
N PHE A 221 -12.49 -7.93 13.39
CA PHE A 221 -11.07 -8.00 13.01
C PHE A 221 -10.23 -6.94 13.74
N PHE A 222 -10.62 -5.66 13.71
CA PHE A 222 -9.84 -4.61 14.35
C PHE A 222 -9.83 -4.73 15.88
N GLN A 223 -10.92 -5.21 16.50
CA GLN A 223 -10.95 -5.50 17.94
C GLN A 223 -9.98 -6.62 18.32
N GLU A 224 -9.94 -7.71 17.55
CA GLU A 224 -9.00 -8.82 17.77
C GLU A 224 -7.54 -8.39 17.59
N LYS A 225 -7.30 -7.41 16.70
CA LYS A 225 -6.00 -6.76 16.51
C LYS A 225 -5.71 -5.67 17.55
N GLY A 226 -6.55 -5.53 18.58
CA GLY A 226 -6.31 -4.62 19.70
C GLY A 226 -6.49 -3.13 19.39
N VAL A 227 -7.14 -2.78 18.27
CA VAL A 227 -7.47 -1.38 17.97
C VAL A 227 -8.64 -0.96 18.88
N PRO A 228 -8.48 0.08 19.73
CA PRO A 228 -9.53 0.52 20.62
C PRO A 228 -10.69 1.16 19.84
N ARG A 229 -11.90 1.07 20.39
CA ARG A 229 -13.04 1.78 19.81
C ARG A 229 -12.92 3.28 20.07
N LYS A 230 -13.33 4.08 19.10
CA LYS A 230 -13.25 5.55 19.17
C LYS A 230 -13.92 6.13 20.42
N ASN A 231 -15.04 5.55 20.87
CA ASN A 231 -15.77 5.96 22.08
C ASN A 231 -15.08 5.60 23.40
N THR A 232 -14.00 4.82 23.37
CA THR A 232 -13.19 4.46 24.54
C THR A 232 -11.95 5.35 24.70
N LEU A 233 -11.70 6.24 23.74
CA LEU A 233 -10.57 7.14 23.68
C LEU A 233 -10.99 8.55 24.10
N SER A 234 -10.05 9.33 24.65
CA SER A 234 -10.20 10.79 24.73
C SER A 234 -10.27 11.42 23.34
N GLU A 235 -10.69 12.68 23.26
CA GLU A 235 -10.76 13.40 21.98
C GLU A 235 -9.40 13.47 21.28
N GLU A 236 -8.34 13.75 22.04
CA GLU A 236 -6.95 13.77 21.54
C GLU A 236 -6.52 12.38 21.04
N GLU A 237 -6.77 11.32 21.82
CA GLU A 237 -6.41 9.96 21.44
C GLU A 237 -7.19 9.45 20.23
N SER A 238 -8.44 9.90 20.06
CA SER A 238 -9.30 9.52 18.93
C SER A 238 -8.79 10.03 17.57
N GLN A 239 -7.89 11.01 17.59
CA GLN A 239 -7.22 11.55 16.41
C GLN A 239 -5.87 10.88 16.12
N ASN A 240 -5.37 10.04 17.05
CA ASN A 240 -4.13 9.31 16.83
C ASN A 240 -4.33 8.24 15.76
N TYR A 241 -3.29 8.08 14.95
CA TYR A 241 -3.22 7.05 13.93
C TYR A 241 -2.81 5.70 14.51
N TRP A 242 -3.45 4.66 14.02
CA TRP A 242 -3.21 3.27 14.38
C TRP A 242 -2.63 2.52 13.19
N VAL A 243 -1.80 1.52 13.50
CA VAL A 243 -1.28 0.62 12.48
C VAL A 243 -1.63 -0.81 12.83
N VAL A 244 -2.24 -1.48 11.87
CA VAL A 244 -2.51 -2.90 11.90
C VAL A 244 -1.55 -3.53 10.90
N ILE A 245 -0.81 -4.56 11.32
CA ILE A 245 -0.03 -5.36 10.38
C ILE A 245 -0.60 -6.77 10.42
N ASP A 246 -1.33 -7.10 9.38
CA ASP A 246 -1.72 -8.47 9.07
C ASP A 246 -0.85 -8.93 7.90
N ALA A 247 0.38 -9.40 8.18
CA ALA A 247 1.16 -10.13 7.19
C ALA A 247 0.64 -11.55 7.12
#